data_AF-A0A7C8Z7Q4-F1
#
_entry.id   AF-A0A7C8Z7Q4-F1
#
_cell.length_a   1.000
_cell.length_b   1.000
_cell.length_c   1.000
_cell.angle_alpha   90.00
_cell.angle_beta   90.00
_cell.angle_gamma   90.00
#
_symmetry.space_group_name_H-M   'P 1'
#
loop_
_entity.id
_entity.type
_entity.pdbx_description
1 polymer ?
#
loop_
_entity_poly.entity_id
_entity_poly.type
_entity_poly.pdbx_seq_one_letter_code
_entity_poly.pdbx_strand_id
1 'polypeptide(L)'
;LFQDPVFDPKSGNVVRCKMHDVVHDLARALSSNDVTQQVQHLSLLDYEQCRSSLEAGNNLRTLLLSYNLRKFENFSNNMIKYLRALSLGGIPIEELPDSIGELKHLRYLNIPGIESLPDGL
;
A
#
# COMPACT_ATOMS: atom_id res chain seq x y z
N LEU A 1 12.17 -19.99 -6.41
CA LEU A 1 11.50 -18.66 -6.27
C LEU A 1 12.51 -17.55 -6.06
N PHE A 2 13.47 -17.70 -5.14
CA PHE A 2 14.60 -16.77 -4.97
C PHE A 2 15.93 -17.54 -5.07
N GLN A 3 16.92 -16.91 -5.68
CA GLN A 3 18.27 -17.41 -5.93
C GLN A 3 19.30 -16.45 -5.33
N ASP A 4 20.55 -16.88 -5.17
CA ASP A 4 21.68 -16.06 -4.71
C ASP A 4 21.40 -15.25 -3.41
N PRO A 5 21.03 -15.91 -2.29
CA PRO A 5 20.84 -15.21 -1.03
C PRO A 5 22.16 -14.64 -0.52
N VAL A 6 22.17 -13.33 -0.28
CA VAL A 6 23.24 -12.61 0.40
C VAL A 6 22.86 -12.49 1.86
N PHE A 7 23.74 -12.97 2.74
CA PHE A 7 23.52 -12.97 4.18
C PHE A 7 24.28 -11.82 4.83
N ASP A 8 23.67 -11.17 5.81
CA ASP A 8 24.34 -10.24 6.70
C ASP A 8 25.33 -11.02 7.59
N PRO A 9 26.62 -10.67 7.58
CA PRO A 9 27.65 -11.44 8.28
C PRO A 9 27.56 -11.35 9.80
N LYS A 10 26.79 -10.40 10.37
CA LYS A 10 26.64 -10.23 11.81
C LYS A 10 25.43 -10.97 12.37
N SER A 11 24.32 -10.94 11.65
CA SER A 11 23.02 -11.49 12.07
C SER A 11 22.68 -12.82 11.41
N GLY A 12 23.35 -13.18 10.32
CA GLY A 12 23.04 -14.37 9.53
C GLY A 12 21.72 -14.28 8.75
N ASN A 13 21.06 -13.12 8.76
CA ASN A 13 19.81 -12.91 8.04
C ASN A 13 20.04 -12.67 6.55
N VAL A 14 19.09 -13.09 5.70
CA VAL A 14 19.12 -12.76 4.27
C VAL A 14 18.80 -11.27 4.10
N VAL A 15 19.72 -10.52 3.49
CA VAL A 15 19.54 -9.08 3.20
C VAL A 15 19.26 -8.80 1.74
N ARG A 16 19.61 -9.74 0.84
CA ARG A 16 19.33 -9.62 -0.58
C ARG A 16 19.18 -10.99 -1.20
N CYS A 17 18.32 -11.13 -2.20
CA CYS A 17 18.29 -12.32 -3.05
C CYS A 17 17.86 -11.92 -4.46
N LYS A 18 18.26 -12.72 -5.45
CA LYS A 18 17.83 -12.58 -6.83
C LYS A 18 16.44 -13.23 -6.98
N MET A 19 15.46 -12.46 -7.45
CA MET A 19 14.17 -13.02 -7.84
C MET A 19 14.34 -13.89 -9.09
N HIS A 20 13.76 -15.10 -9.10
CA HIS A 20 13.87 -16.00 -10.24
C HIS A 20 13.19 -15.40 -11.48
N ASP A 21 13.74 -15.63 -12.67
CA ASP A 21 13.31 -14.98 -13.91
C ASP A 21 11.81 -15.20 -14.20
N VAL A 22 11.24 -16.37 -13.88
CA VAL A 22 9.80 -16.63 -14.00
C VAL A 22 8.96 -15.71 -13.09
N VAL A 23 9.45 -15.43 -11.89
CA VAL A 23 8.76 -14.54 -10.93
C VAL A 23 8.94 -13.09 -11.35
N HIS A 24 10.10 -12.74 -11.91
CA HIS A 24 10.36 -11.43 -12.51
C HIS A 24 9.45 -11.18 -13.73
N ASP A 25 9.31 -12.15 -14.62
CA ASP A 25 8.47 -12.04 -15.81
C ASP A 25 6.99 -11.99 -15.45
N LEU A 26 6.57 -12.74 -14.42
CA LEU A 26 5.25 -12.63 -13.83
C LEU A 26 5.04 -11.23 -13.23
N ALA A 27 5.99 -10.73 -12.43
CA ALA A 27 5.91 -9.39 -11.84
C ALA A 27 5.86 -8.30 -12.91
N ARG A 28 6.58 -8.46 -14.02
CA ARG A 28 6.57 -7.56 -15.18
C ARG A 28 5.26 -7.62 -15.97
N ALA A 29 4.68 -8.81 -16.11
CA ALA A 29 3.35 -8.98 -16.70
C ALA A 29 2.27 -8.34 -15.82
N LEU A 30 2.38 -8.47 -14.50
CA LEU A 30 1.48 -7.84 -13.53
C LEU A 30 1.71 -6.33 -13.37
N SER A 31 2.92 -5.83 -13.63
CA SER A 31 3.22 -4.40 -13.63
C SER A 31 2.74 -3.70 -14.91
N SER A 32 2.29 -4.46 -15.92
CA SER A 32 1.59 -3.87 -17.06
C SER A 32 0.19 -3.49 -16.60
N ASN A 33 -0.20 -2.25 -16.87
CA ASN A 33 -1.37 -1.59 -16.28
C ASN A 33 -2.72 -2.33 -16.52
N ASP A 34 -2.76 -3.33 -17.40
CA ASP A 34 -3.97 -4.11 -17.73
C ASP A 34 -4.46 -5.02 -16.59
N VAL A 35 -3.58 -5.42 -15.65
CA VAL A 35 -3.99 -6.31 -14.55
C VAL A 35 -4.50 -5.55 -13.32
N THR A 36 -4.32 -4.22 -13.28
CA THR A 36 -4.68 -3.38 -12.13
C THR A 36 -6.19 -3.24 -11.91
N GLN A 37 -7.02 -3.57 -12.91
CA GLN A 37 -8.48 -3.44 -12.85
C GLN A 37 -9.18 -4.45 -11.92
N GLN A 38 -8.51 -5.56 -11.55
CA GLN A 38 -9.07 -6.59 -10.67
C GLN A 38 -8.42 -6.66 -9.27
N VAL A 39 -7.42 -5.84 -8.98
CA VAL A 39 -6.76 -5.87 -7.67
C VAL A 39 -7.65 -5.22 -6.63
N GLN A 40 -8.27 -6.05 -5.77
CA GLN A 40 -9.12 -5.59 -4.67
C GLN A 40 -8.34 -5.42 -3.36
N HIS A 41 -7.19 -6.07 -3.23
CA HIS A 41 -6.37 -6.04 -2.02
C HIS A 41 -4.94 -5.67 -2.39
N LEU A 42 -4.47 -4.54 -1.90
CA LEU A 42 -3.13 -4.03 -2.15
C LEU A 42 -2.42 -3.82 -0.82
N SER A 43 -1.21 -4.37 -0.72
CA SER A 43 -0.30 -4.13 0.40
C SER A 43 0.96 -3.48 -0.16
N LEU A 44 1.26 -2.26 0.27
CA LEU A 44 2.41 -1.48 -0.17
C LEU A 44 3.42 -1.34 0.96
N LEU A 45 4.65 -1.72 0.66
CA LEU A 45 5.82 -1.48 1.50
C LEU A 45 6.50 -0.13 1.17
N ASP A 46 6.16 0.46 0.02
CA ASP A 46 6.62 1.77 -0.44
C ASP A 46 5.53 2.41 -1.33
N TYR A 47 4.95 3.52 -0.87
CA TYR A 47 3.87 4.22 -1.57
C TYR A 47 4.35 4.95 -2.82
N GLU A 48 5.56 5.52 -2.78
CA GLU A 48 6.08 6.34 -3.88
C GLU A 48 6.26 5.51 -5.15
N GLN A 49 6.60 4.24 -5.00
CA GLN A 49 6.80 3.33 -6.12
C GLN A 49 5.48 2.87 -6.77
N CYS A 50 4.34 3.01 -6.07
CA CYS A 50 3.05 2.47 -6.50
C CYS A 50 1.95 3.52 -6.66
N ARG A 51 2.27 4.81 -6.51
CA ARG A 51 1.33 5.93 -6.65
C ARG A 51 0.52 5.88 -7.95
N SER A 52 1.17 5.59 -9.07
CA SER A 52 0.51 5.49 -10.38
C SER A 52 -0.51 4.34 -10.46
N SER A 53 -0.21 3.19 -9.85
CA SER A 53 -1.12 2.05 -9.77
C SER A 53 -2.32 2.34 -8.85
N LEU A 54 -2.10 3.15 -7.83
CA LEU A 54 -3.12 3.56 -6.87
C LEU A 54 -4.11 4.58 -7.47
N GLU A 55 -3.61 5.48 -8.32
CA GLU A 55 -4.43 6.40 -9.11
C GLU A 55 -5.25 5.67 -10.19
N ALA A 56 -4.73 4.55 -10.70
CA ALA A 56 -5.41 3.70 -11.68
C ALA A 56 -6.39 2.66 -11.06
N GLY A 57 -6.35 2.46 -9.75
CA GLY A 57 -7.06 1.38 -9.05
C GLY A 57 -8.57 1.58 -8.98
N ASN A 58 -9.30 1.14 -10.00
CA ASN A 58 -10.75 1.36 -10.12
C ASN A 58 -11.65 0.49 -9.22
N ASN A 59 -11.11 -0.40 -8.38
CA ASN A 59 -11.92 -1.34 -7.56
C ASN A 59 -11.28 -1.72 -6.22
N LEU A 60 -10.36 -0.91 -5.69
CA LEU A 60 -9.61 -1.28 -4.50
C LEU A 60 -10.51 -1.34 -3.26
N ARG A 61 -10.51 -2.47 -2.55
CA ARG A 61 -11.31 -2.70 -1.32
C ARG A 61 -10.46 -2.70 -0.07
N THR A 62 -9.20 -3.09 -0.18
CA THR A 62 -8.26 -3.11 0.94
C THR A 62 -6.97 -2.46 0.52
N LEU A 63 -6.54 -1.48 1.31
CA LEU A 63 -5.24 -0.84 1.19
C LEU A 63 -4.50 -0.98 2.51
N LEU A 64 -3.39 -1.70 2.49
CA LEU A 64 -2.46 -1.80 3.61
C LEU A 64 -1.19 -1.04 3.22
N LEU A 65 -0.91 0.05 3.91
CA LEU A 65 0.32 0.82 3.79
C LEU A 65 1.17 0.53 5.02
N SER A 66 2.44 0.16 4.81
CA SER A 66 3.34 -0.15 5.92
C SER A 66 4.74 0.41 5.66
N TYR A 67 5.26 1.14 6.65
CA TYR A 67 6.63 1.68 6.76
C TYR A 67 7.13 2.53 5.58
N ASN A 68 7.98 3.52 5.86
CA ASN A 68 8.61 4.46 4.90
C ASN A 68 7.73 5.50 4.20
N LEU A 69 6.47 5.65 4.59
CA LEU A 69 5.69 6.81 4.17
C LEU A 69 6.11 8.05 4.97
N ARG A 70 6.82 8.98 4.31
CA ARG A 70 7.21 10.26 4.91
C ARG A 70 6.03 11.23 5.03
N LYS A 71 4.98 11.01 4.22
CA LYS A 71 3.78 11.84 4.19
C LYS A 71 2.62 11.03 3.64
N PHE A 72 1.50 11.05 4.35
CA PHE A 72 0.23 10.54 3.84
C PHE A 72 -0.51 11.69 3.14
N GLU A 73 -0.87 11.53 1.87
CA GLU A 73 -1.58 12.54 1.08
C GLU A 73 -3.04 12.12 0.82
N ASN A 74 -3.83 13.05 0.27
CA ASN A 74 -5.25 12.84 -0.05
C ASN A 74 -5.49 11.60 -0.92
N PHE A 75 -6.60 10.92 -0.66
CA PHE A 75 -7.04 9.81 -1.50
C PHE A 75 -7.49 10.32 -2.87
N SER A 76 -7.16 9.56 -3.93
CA SER A 76 -7.72 9.81 -5.25
C SER A 76 -9.22 9.43 -5.27
N ASN A 77 -10.03 10.23 -5.98
CA ASN A 77 -11.49 10.02 -6.07
C ASN A 77 -11.91 8.61 -6.52
N ASN A 78 -11.03 7.91 -7.25
CA ASN A 78 -11.31 6.55 -7.73
C ASN A 78 -11.17 5.51 -6.62
N MET A 79 -10.23 5.68 -5.69
CA MET A 79 -10.03 4.76 -4.57
C MET A 79 -11.16 4.85 -3.54
N ILE A 80 -11.66 6.07 -3.32
CA ILE A 80 -12.65 6.39 -2.28
C ILE A 80 -13.96 5.59 -2.47
N LYS A 81 -14.32 5.24 -3.71
CA LYS A 81 -15.60 4.61 -4.07
C LYS A 81 -15.79 3.16 -3.58
N TYR A 82 -14.72 2.42 -3.30
CA TYR A 82 -14.84 0.98 -3.01
C TYR A 82 -14.04 0.52 -1.80
N LEU A 83 -13.24 1.40 -1.20
CA LEU A 83 -12.37 1.04 -0.10
C LEU A 83 -13.20 0.66 1.14
N ARG A 84 -12.91 -0.51 1.71
CA ARG A 84 -13.56 -1.07 2.90
C ARG A 84 -12.61 -1.28 4.06
N ALA A 85 -11.32 -1.46 3.78
CA ALA A 85 -10.30 -1.63 4.80
C ALA A 85 -9.07 -0.79 4.47
N LEU A 86 -8.64 0.02 5.43
CA LEU A 86 -7.46 0.86 5.34
C LEU A 86 -6.58 0.62 6.56
N SER A 87 -5.30 0.37 6.32
CA SER A 87 -4.29 0.31 7.38
C SER A 87 -3.13 1.22 7.02
N LEU A 88 -2.79 2.12 7.95
CA LEU A 88 -1.70 3.10 7.88
C LEU A 88 -0.63 2.78 8.93
N GLY A 89 -0.43 1.49 9.22
CA GLY A 89 0.42 1.00 10.30
C GLY A 89 1.89 1.39 10.11
N GLY A 90 2.49 1.99 11.15
CA GLY A 90 3.90 2.37 11.13
C GLY A 90 4.20 3.65 10.33
N ILE A 91 3.18 4.45 10.02
CA ILE A 91 3.32 5.77 9.41
C ILE A 91 3.17 6.82 10.52
N PRO A 92 4.12 7.77 10.67
CA PRO A 92 3.98 8.87 11.62
C PRO A 92 2.99 9.91 11.06
N ILE A 93 1.70 9.68 11.26
CA ILE A 93 0.64 10.57 10.82
C ILE A 93 0.26 11.50 11.97
N GLU A 94 0.57 12.79 11.81
CA GLU A 94 0.16 13.83 12.77
C GLU A 94 -1.33 14.17 12.62
N GLU A 95 -1.81 14.27 11.37
CA GLU A 95 -3.19 14.61 11.05
C GLU A 95 -3.67 13.81 9.82
N LEU A 96 -4.94 13.42 9.81
CA LEU A 96 -5.56 12.78 8.66
C LEU A 96 -6.15 13.81 7.70
N PRO A 97 -6.03 13.60 6.39
CA PRO A 97 -6.67 14.48 5.43
C PRO A 97 -8.19 14.37 5.50
N ASP A 98 -8.92 15.47 5.32
CA ASP A 98 -10.40 15.54 5.30
C ASP A 98 -11.04 14.49 4.39
N SER A 99 -10.35 14.12 3.29
CA SER A 99 -10.79 13.08 2.36
C SER A 99 -11.03 11.70 3.00
N ILE A 100 -10.53 11.45 4.22
CA ILE A 100 -10.85 10.23 4.97
C ILE A 100 -12.36 10.11 5.25
N GLY A 101 -13.06 11.23 5.46
CA GLY A 101 -14.51 11.27 5.68
C GLY A 101 -15.32 10.90 4.43
N GLU A 102 -14.71 10.95 3.24
CA GLU A 102 -15.36 10.56 1.99
C GLU A 102 -15.38 9.04 1.77
N LEU A 103 -14.67 8.26 2.58
CA LEU A 103 -14.60 6.79 2.50
C LEU A 103 -15.88 6.10 3.02
N LYS A 104 -17.02 6.34 2.35
CA LYS A 104 -18.37 5.89 2.77
C LYS A 104 -18.56 4.38 2.92
N HIS A 105 -17.66 3.57 2.38
CA HIS A 105 -17.72 2.11 2.48
C HIS A 105 -16.69 1.51 3.45
N LEU A 106 -15.92 2.36 4.13
CA LEU A 106 -14.91 1.93 5.08
C LEU A 106 -15.58 1.21 6.26
N ARG A 107 -15.02 0.04 6.60
CA ARG A 107 -15.45 -0.82 7.71
C ARG A 107 -14.31 -1.12 8.69
N TYR A 108 -13.08 -0.95 8.23
CA TYR A 108 -11.88 -1.19 9.01
C TYR A 108 -10.89 -0.05 8.77
N LEU A 109 -10.44 0.55 9.87
CA LEU A 109 -9.46 1.62 9.89
C LEU A 109 -8.42 1.30 10.95
N ASN A 110 -7.15 1.20 10.55
CA ASN A 110 -6.02 1.04 11.46
C ASN A 110 -5.06 2.21 11.28
N ILE A 111 -5.01 3.10 12.27
CA ILE A 111 -4.15 4.28 12.26
C ILE A 111 -3.55 4.43 13.66
N PRO A 112 -2.30 4.00 13.87
CA PRO A 112 -1.66 4.13 15.16
C PRO A 112 -1.20 5.58 15.39
N GLY A 113 -1.46 6.13 16.58
CA GLY A 113 -0.80 7.34 17.06
C GLY A 113 -1.42 8.68 16.65
N ILE A 114 -2.66 8.71 16.16
CA ILE A 114 -3.37 10.00 15.95
C ILE A 114 -3.93 10.54 17.27
N GLU A 115 -3.85 11.86 17.45
CA GLU A 115 -4.39 12.54 18.63
C GLU A 115 -5.87 12.92 18.49
N SER A 116 -6.33 13.14 17.25
CA SER A 116 -7.71 13.49 16.92
C SER A 116 -8.15 12.86 15.59
N LEU A 117 -9.45 12.58 15.48
CA LEU A 117 -10.10 12.22 14.23
C LEU A 117 -10.75 13.46 13.62
N PRO A 118 -10.77 13.60 12.29
CA PRO A 118 -11.49 14.69 11.63
C PRO A 118 -13.00 14.56 11.85
N ASP A 119 -13.68 15.70 11.86
CA ASP A 119 -15.12 15.78 12.05
C ASP A 119 -15.85 15.03 10.91
N GLY A 120 -16.70 14.06 11.28
CA GLY A 120 -17.52 13.32 10.33
C GLY A 120 -17.06 11.88 10.03
N LEU A 121 -16.14 11.33 10.83
CA LEU A 121 -15.87 9.88 10.86
C LEU A 121 -16.84 9.11 11.76
#